data_AF-A0A8H6IQW3-F1
#
_entry.id   AF-A0A8H6IQW3-F1
#
_cell.length_a   1.000
_cell.length_b   1.000
_cell.length_c   1.000
_cell.angle_alpha   90.00
_cell.angle_beta   90.00
_cell.angle_gamma   90.00
#
_symmetry.space_group_name_H-M   'P 1'
#
loop_
_entity.id
_entity.type
_entity.pdbx_description
1 polymer ?
#
loop_
_entity_poly.entity_id
_entity_poly.type
_entity_poly.pdbx_seq_one_letter_code
_entity_poly.pdbx_strand_id
1 'polypeptide(L)'
;MAVSLTAAANATATATSLLSITAPWVQPSDCETQWLTTTTSWTMYGPSVEAQAIILSAPAASCNPPGWDRFGPESRLRFSPGVCPKGWIYHDMAEDGSTGASTAFCCQSGFSNDKAMYYTFYGSRDCVQNAWMTAFDSAASTTTSKYTVMMHEAWAVTWDATDTSTLTPKLPTLTSSMRVPKWTPKRSARANTTRTTVMR
;
A
#
# COMPACT_ATOMS: atom_id res chain seq x y z
N MET A 1 -64.28 16.10 23.89
CA MET A 1 -63.42 16.19 22.69
C MET A 1 -61.99 16.01 23.15
N ALA A 2 -61.35 14.89 22.83
CA ALA A 2 -59.95 14.62 23.16
C ALA A 2 -59.18 14.48 21.84
N VAL A 3 -58.17 15.33 21.63
CA VAL A 3 -57.32 15.32 20.43
C VAL A 3 -56.13 14.43 20.73
N SER A 4 -56.02 13.30 20.03
CA SER A 4 -54.82 12.45 20.04
C SER A 4 -53.78 13.05 19.08
N LEU A 5 -52.63 13.43 19.60
CA LEU A 5 -51.46 13.83 18.82
C LEU A 5 -50.59 12.60 18.56
N THR A 6 -50.62 12.12 17.32
CA THR A 6 -49.75 11.04 16.84
C THR A 6 -48.32 11.60 16.70
N ALA A 7 -47.39 11.10 17.52
CA ALA A 7 -45.98 11.42 17.38
C ALA A 7 -45.43 10.72 16.13
N ALA A 8 -45.02 11.49 15.13
CA ALA A 8 -44.27 10.97 13.99
C ALA A 8 -42.88 10.53 14.48
N ALA A 9 -42.61 9.22 14.44
CA ALA A 9 -41.27 8.70 14.64
C ALA A 9 -40.39 9.16 13.48
N ASN A 10 -39.51 10.11 13.74
CA ASN A 10 -38.43 10.47 12.83
C ASN A 10 -37.52 9.25 12.69
N ALA A 11 -37.65 8.52 11.59
CA ALA A 11 -36.69 7.51 11.20
C ALA A 11 -35.37 8.21 10.89
N THR A 12 -34.45 8.19 11.84
CA THR A 12 -33.08 8.66 11.66
C THR A 12 -32.42 7.72 10.65
N ALA A 13 -32.38 8.12 9.38
CA ALA A 13 -31.60 7.43 8.38
C ALA A 13 -30.13 7.46 8.82
N THR A 14 -29.62 6.33 9.30
CA THR A 14 -28.19 6.16 9.56
C THR A 14 -27.49 6.24 8.21
N ALA A 15 -26.91 7.38 7.88
CA ALA A 15 -26.09 7.51 6.69
C ALA A 15 -24.91 6.55 6.84
N THR A 16 -24.96 5.43 6.12
CA THR A 16 -23.82 4.52 6.01
C THR A 16 -22.72 5.28 5.29
N SER A 17 -21.78 5.82 6.05
CA SER A 17 -20.60 6.50 5.51
C SER A 17 -19.84 5.49 4.66
N LEU A 18 -19.83 5.69 3.34
CA LEU A 18 -19.06 4.87 2.41
C LEU A 18 -17.57 5.08 2.74
N LEU A 19 -16.88 4.02 3.17
CA LEU A 19 -15.44 4.05 3.33
C LEU A 19 -14.81 4.25 1.95
N SER A 20 -14.29 5.43 1.67
CA SER A 20 -13.60 5.62 0.39
C SER A 20 -12.23 4.96 0.44
N ILE A 21 -11.86 4.18 -0.60
CA ILE A 21 -10.48 3.75 -0.87
C ILE A 21 -9.64 4.95 -1.39
N THR A 22 -10.12 6.18 -1.25
CA THR A 22 -9.30 7.36 -1.51
C THR A 22 -8.51 7.65 -0.25
N ALA A 23 -7.24 7.27 -0.25
CA ALA A 23 -6.36 7.32 0.92
C ALA A 23 -6.33 8.72 1.56
N PRO A 24 -6.65 8.86 2.86
CA PRO A 24 -6.51 10.14 3.54
C PRO A 24 -5.04 10.48 3.83
N TRP A 25 -4.18 9.46 3.95
CA TRP A 25 -2.78 9.67 4.29
C TRP A 25 -1.90 9.79 3.05
N VAL A 26 -1.12 10.86 3.02
CA VAL A 26 -0.09 11.14 2.02
C VAL A 26 1.24 11.12 2.75
N GLN A 27 2.17 10.31 2.27
CA GLN A 27 3.51 10.28 2.83
C GLN A 27 4.16 11.67 2.66
N PRO A 28 4.76 12.24 3.71
CA PRO A 28 5.56 13.45 3.57
C PRO A 28 6.71 13.22 2.57
N SER A 29 6.99 14.20 1.71
CA SER A 29 7.96 14.04 0.62
C SER A 29 9.40 13.85 1.12
N ASP A 30 9.73 14.38 2.30
CA ASP A 30 11.02 14.19 2.95
C ASP A 30 11.26 12.71 3.35
N CYS A 31 10.19 11.93 3.51
CA CYS A 31 10.28 10.52 3.82
C CYS A 31 10.65 9.64 2.63
N GLU A 32 10.44 10.11 1.39
CA GLU A 32 10.81 9.39 0.16
C GLU A 32 12.33 9.34 -0.07
N THR A 33 13.11 10.08 0.73
CA THR A 33 14.59 10.18 0.60
C THR A 33 15.35 9.61 1.80
N GLN A 34 14.65 8.97 2.75
CA GLN A 34 15.26 8.40 3.94
C GLN A 34 15.66 6.94 3.69
N TRP A 35 16.90 6.77 3.27
CA TRP A 35 17.47 5.49 2.87
C TRP A 35 18.81 5.23 3.57
N LEU A 36 19.04 3.97 3.93
CA LEU A 36 20.31 3.49 4.46
C LEU A 36 20.94 2.51 3.47
N THR A 37 22.23 2.66 3.20
CA THR A 37 22.97 1.65 2.43
C THR A 37 23.49 0.59 3.39
N THR A 38 23.12 -0.67 3.14
CA THR A 38 23.69 -1.85 3.79
C THR A 38 24.44 -2.68 2.76
N THR A 39 25.37 -3.52 3.20
CA THR A 39 26.06 -4.47 2.32
C THR A 39 25.68 -5.87 2.74
N THR A 40 25.18 -6.66 1.80
CA THR A 40 24.94 -8.08 1.97
C THR A 40 25.98 -8.88 1.20
N SER A 41 26.31 -10.07 1.68
CA SER A 41 27.29 -10.94 1.03
C SER A 41 26.74 -12.34 0.87
N TRP A 42 26.98 -12.96 -0.28
CA TRP A 42 26.55 -14.32 -0.56
C TRP A 42 27.60 -15.06 -1.38
N THR A 43 27.41 -16.37 -1.46
CA THR A 43 28.27 -17.26 -2.22
C THR A 43 27.42 -17.89 -3.30
N MET A 44 27.64 -17.50 -4.56
CA MET A 44 26.82 -17.97 -5.67
C MET A 44 27.27 -19.38 -6.10
N TYR A 45 28.58 -19.60 -6.26
CA TYR A 45 29.22 -20.91 -6.48
C TYR A 45 30.72 -20.84 -6.12
N GLY A 46 31.27 -21.83 -5.41
CA GLY A 46 32.70 -21.86 -5.02
C GLY A 46 33.04 -21.02 -3.78
N PRO A 47 34.33 -20.73 -3.50
CA PRO A 47 34.74 -20.00 -2.29
C PRO A 47 34.62 -18.48 -2.40
N SER A 48 34.24 -17.93 -3.56
CA SER A 48 34.12 -16.49 -3.76
C SER A 48 32.88 -15.93 -3.09
N VAL A 49 33.08 -14.98 -2.18
CA VAL A 49 32.03 -14.20 -1.55
C VAL A 49 31.82 -12.94 -2.38
N GLU A 50 30.63 -12.80 -2.96
CA GLU A 50 30.21 -11.56 -3.61
C GLU A 50 29.49 -10.69 -2.59
N ALA A 51 29.76 -9.38 -2.63
CA ALA A 51 29.12 -8.39 -1.78
C ALA A 51 28.37 -7.37 -2.64
N GLN A 52 27.13 -7.07 -2.26
CA GLN A 52 26.29 -6.08 -2.93
C GLN A 52 25.75 -5.07 -1.94
N ALA A 53 25.79 -3.81 -2.36
CA ALA A 53 25.12 -2.73 -1.68
C ALA A 53 23.60 -2.81 -1.95
N ILE A 54 22.83 -2.83 -0.86
CA ILE A 54 21.37 -2.73 -0.87
C ILE A 54 20.98 -1.45 -0.16
N ILE A 55 20.01 -0.74 -0.73
CA ILE A 55 19.48 0.49 -0.17
C ILE A 55 18.15 0.15 0.50
N LEU A 56 18.09 0.26 1.83
CA LEU A 56 16.90 -0.03 2.62
C LEU A 56 16.23 1.26 3.07
N SER A 57 14.91 1.29 3.05
CA SER A 57 14.15 2.40 3.62
C SER A 57 14.35 2.42 5.14
N ALA A 58 14.70 3.61 5.66
CA ALA A 58 14.90 3.83 7.09
C ALA A 58 14.13 5.09 7.53
N PRO A 59 12.80 5.09 7.37
CA PRO A 59 12.01 6.29 7.61
C PRO A 59 11.88 6.58 9.11
N ALA A 60 11.89 7.86 9.48
CA ALA A 60 11.57 8.32 10.83
C ALA A 60 10.12 7.95 11.20
N ALA A 61 9.82 7.89 12.50
CA ALA A 61 8.46 7.55 12.96
C ALA A 61 7.37 8.51 12.42
N SER A 62 7.71 9.78 12.18
CA SER A 62 6.84 10.80 11.59
C SER A 62 6.43 10.51 10.14
N CYS A 63 7.14 9.61 9.47
CA CYS A 63 6.88 9.18 8.10
C CYS A 63 5.83 8.08 7.99
N ASN A 64 5.25 7.65 9.11
CA ASN A 64 4.21 6.64 9.15
C ASN A 64 2.87 7.24 9.60
N PRO A 65 1.73 6.67 9.18
CA PRO A 65 0.42 7.15 9.57
C PRO A 65 0.16 6.90 11.06
N PRO A 66 -0.73 7.66 11.72
CA PRO A 66 -1.15 7.35 13.08
C PRO A 66 -1.59 5.90 13.24
N GLY A 67 -1.11 5.22 14.28
CA GLY A 67 -1.45 3.83 14.58
C GLY A 67 -0.66 2.76 13.81
N TRP A 68 0.34 3.15 13.02
CA TRP A 68 1.21 2.23 12.27
C TRP A 68 1.92 1.18 13.12
N ASP A 69 2.11 1.43 14.42
CA ASP A 69 2.83 0.60 15.38
C ASP A 69 1.95 0.06 16.52
N ARG A 70 0.62 0.18 16.39
CA ARG A 70 -0.35 -0.09 17.47
C ARG A 70 -0.26 -1.48 18.09
N PHE A 71 0.14 -2.49 17.32
CA PHE A 71 0.10 -3.90 17.73
C PHE A 71 1.50 -4.55 17.80
N GLY A 72 2.54 -3.73 17.98
CA GLY A 72 3.92 -4.20 18.09
C GLY A 72 4.61 -4.42 16.73
N PRO A 73 5.89 -4.83 16.74
CA PRO A 73 6.75 -4.81 15.55
C PRO A 73 6.28 -5.73 14.41
N GLU A 74 5.72 -6.90 14.71
CA GLU A 74 5.27 -7.87 13.69
C GLU A 74 4.00 -7.40 12.94
N SER A 75 3.17 -6.64 13.64
CA SER A 75 1.91 -6.08 13.15
C SER A 75 2.04 -4.64 12.66
N ARG A 76 3.26 -4.11 12.59
CA ARG A 76 3.50 -2.79 11.99
C ARG A 76 3.02 -2.76 10.55
N LEU A 77 2.54 -1.59 10.14
CA LEU A 77 2.07 -1.33 8.77
C LEU A 77 0.97 -2.29 8.31
N ARG A 78 0.21 -2.86 9.25
CA ARG A 78 -1.01 -3.63 8.98
C ARG A 78 -2.23 -2.79 9.32
N PHE A 79 -3.16 -2.68 8.37
CA PHE A 79 -4.36 -1.85 8.52
C PHE A 79 -5.61 -2.63 8.12
N SER A 80 -6.64 -2.59 8.97
CA SER A 80 -7.94 -3.21 8.70
C SER A 80 -9.08 -2.35 9.28
N PRO A 81 -10.05 -1.88 8.45
CA PRO A 81 -9.93 -1.78 7.00
C PRO A 81 -8.78 -0.82 6.60
N GLY A 82 -7.98 -1.21 5.63
CA GLY A 82 -6.79 -0.45 5.19
C GLY A 82 -6.97 0.27 3.85
N VAL A 83 -6.12 1.28 3.57
CA VAL A 83 -6.00 1.90 2.24
C VAL A 83 -4.54 2.23 1.99
N CYS A 84 -4.02 1.93 0.79
CA CYS A 84 -2.63 2.27 0.44
C CYS A 84 -2.44 3.79 0.40
N PRO A 85 -1.25 4.33 0.72
CA PRO A 85 -0.97 5.74 0.56
C PRO A 85 -1.28 6.26 -0.85
N LYS A 86 -1.56 7.55 -0.95
CA LYS A 86 -1.80 8.17 -2.26
C LYS A 86 -0.60 7.95 -3.19
N GLY A 87 -0.87 7.44 -4.40
CA GLY A 87 0.15 7.18 -5.42
C GLY A 87 0.84 5.83 -5.29
N TRP A 88 0.56 5.07 -4.24
CA TRP A 88 1.04 3.71 -4.08
C TRP A 88 0.16 2.73 -4.86
N ILE A 89 0.71 1.57 -5.15
CA ILE A 89 0.07 0.53 -5.96
C ILE A 89 -0.23 -0.68 -5.07
N TYR A 90 -1.40 -1.26 -5.27
CA TYR A 90 -1.81 -2.49 -4.60
C TYR A 90 -1.22 -3.66 -5.38
N HIS A 91 -0.49 -4.52 -4.70
CA HIS A 91 0.08 -5.74 -5.24
C HIS A 91 -0.53 -6.95 -4.57
N ASP A 92 -0.56 -8.05 -5.32
CA ASP A 92 -0.84 -9.39 -4.81
C ASP A 92 -2.12 -9.50 -3.98
N MET A 93 -3.16 -8.79 -4.41
CA MET A 93 -4.43 -8.81 -3.74
C MET A 93 -5.07 -10.21 -3.89
N ALA A 94 -5.32 -10.86 -2.75
CA ALA A 94 -5.83 -12.23 -2.67
C ALA A 94 -6.66 -12.44 -1.38
N GLU A 95 -7.38 -13.54 -1.30
CA GLU A 95 -8.07 -13.97 -0.08
C GLU A 95 -7.05 -14.29 1.03
N ASP A 96 -7.26 -13.77 2.24
CA ASP A 96 -6.29 -13.86 3.36
C ASP A 96 -6.47 -15.13 4.21
N GLY A 97 -6.61 -16.28 3.57
CA GLY A 97 -6.83 -17.59 4.22
C GLY A 97 -8.15 -17.73 5.00
N SER A 98 -8.80 -16.62 5.35
CA SER A 98 -10.12 -16.49 5.95
C SER A 98 -11.14 -16.16 4.88
N THR A 99 -12.18 -16.98 4.76
CA THR A 99 -13.22 -16.82 3.72
C THR A 99 -13.83 -15.42 3.79
N GLY A 100 -13.70 -14.66 2.70
CA GLY A 100 -14.28 -13.32 2.57
C GLY A 100 -13.40 -12.16 3.05
N ALA A 101 -12.24 -12.43 3.66
CA ALA A 101 -11.23 -11.39 3.91
C ALA A 101 -10.26 -11.31 2.73
N SER A 102 -9.95 -10.09 2.29
CA SER A 102 -9.00 -9.83 1.21
C SER A 102 -7.85 -8.98 1.71
N THR A 103 -6.62 -9.36 1.39
CA THR A 103 -5.40 -8.61 1.75
C THR A 103 -4.65 -8.21 0.48
N ALA A 104 -4.09 -7.00 0.48
CA ALA A 104 -3.18 -6.51 -0.56
C ALA A 104 -1.94 -5.86 0.06
N PHE A 105 -0.84 -5.83 -0.68
CA PHE A 105 0.41 -5.19 -0.28
C PHE A 105 0.63 -3.89 -1.03
N CYS A 106 0.76 -2.79 -0.30
CA CYS A 106 0.98 -1.47 -0.87
C CYS A 106 2.46 -1.21 -1.07
N CYS A 107 2.87 -0.96 -2.32
CA CYS A 107 4.21 -0.50 -2.64
C CYS A 107 4.21 0.92 -3.22
N GLN A 108 5.27 1.70 -2.96
CA GLN A 108 5.45 2.99 -3.60
C GLN A 108 5.54 2.80 -5.12
N SER A 109 5.04 3.77 -5.89
CA SER A 109 5.10 3.69 -7.35
C SER A 109 6.55 3.52 -7.82
N GLY A 110 6.78 2.55 -8.70
CA GLY A 110 8.13 2.16 -9.17
C GLY A 110 8.70 0.93 -8.47
N PHE A 111 8.13 0.54 -7.33
CA PHE A 111 8.46 -0.71 -6.64
C PHE A 111 7.45 -1.81 -7.00
N SER A 112 7.88 -3.06 -6.87
CA SER A 112 7.02 -4.25 -7.00
C SER A 112 7.06 -5.04 -5.70
N ASN A 113 5.92 -5.62 -5.28
CA ASN A 113 5.94 -6.60 -4.19
C ASN A 113 6.55 -7.89 -4.71
N ASP A 114 7.83 -8.07 -4.47
CA ASP A 114 8.61 -9.21 -4.96
C ASP A 114 9.77 -9.47 -4.00
N LYS A 115 10.40 -10.63 -4.11
CA LYS A 115 11.61 -10.94 -3.34
C LYS A 115 12.83 -10.46 -4.12
N ALA A 116 13.77 -9.83 -3.44
CA ALA A 116 15.09 -9.68 -4.03
C ALA A 116 15.70 -11.08 -4.17
N MET A 117 16.33 -11.36 -5.31
CA MET A 117 16.70 -12.72 -5.76
C MET A 117 17.39 -13.59 -4.69
N TYR A 118 18.13 -12.98 -3.77
CA TYR A 118 18.82 -13.67 -2.67
C TYR A 118 18.52 -13.11 -1.28
N TYR A 119 17.60 -12.14 -1.16
CA TYR A 119 17.37 -11.43 0.10
C TYR A 119 15.89 -11.22 0.35
N THR A 120 15.50 -11.44 1.59
CA THR A 120 14.22 -11.01 2.13
C THR A 120 14.48 -10.21 3.39
N PHE A 121 14.06 -8.95 3.43
CA PHE A 121 14.23 -8.09 4.61
C PHE A 121 12.93 -8.01 5.41
N TYR A 122 11.80 -8.02 4.71
CA TYR A 122 10.45 -7.88 5.26
C TYR A 122 9.55 -9.08 4.89
N GLY A 123 10.15 -10.20 4.47
CA GLY A 123 9.44 -11.44 4.16
C GLY A 123 8.55 -11.32 2.92
N SER A 124 7.24 -11.53 3.07
CA SER A 124 6.28 -11.32 1.96
C SER A 124 5.97 -9.84 1.70
N ARG A 125 6.46 -8.92 2.55
CA ARG A 125 6.19 -7.48 2.48
C ARG A 125 7.37 -6.71 1.86
N ASP A 126 8.21 -7.36 1.09
CA ASP A 126 9.30 -6.69 0.37
C ASP A 126 8.72 -5.92 -0.83
N CYS A 127 8.88 -4.60 -0.84
CA CYS A 127 8.69 -3.78 -2.03
C CYS A 127 10.07 -3.48 -2.62
N VAL A 128 10.32 -3.97 -3.83
CA VAL A 128 11.65 -3.98 -4.46
C VAL A 128 11.66 -3.13 -5.73
N GLN A 129 12.71 -2.34 -5.88
CA GLN A 129 13.07 -1.66 -7.12
C GLN A 129 14.52 -1.99 -7.46
N ASN A 130 14.72 -2.48 -8.68
CA ASN A 130 16.04 -2.80 -9.20
C ASN A 130 16.49 -1.69 -10.14
N ALA A 131 17.71 -1.17 -9.94
CA ALA A 131 18.26 -0.12 -10.78
C ALA A 131 19.77 -0.28 -10.95
N TRP A 132 20.30 0.21 -12.08
CA TRP A 132 21.73 0.41 -12.25
C TRP A 132 22.08 1.80 -11.73
N MET A 133 22.84 1.87 -10.64
CA MET A 133 23.33 3.13 -10.11
C MET A 133 24.76 3.35 -10.55
N THR A 134 24.99 4.51 -11.16
CA THR A 134 26.32 4.94 -11.57
C THR A 134 26.90 5.83 -10.48
N ALA A 135 27.98 5.38 -9.86
CA ALA A 135 28.72 6.14 -8.87
C ALA A 135 30.09 6.52 -9.42
N PHE A 136 30.50 7.76 -9.20
CA PHE A 136 31.87 8.20 -9.45
C PHE A 136 32.69 7.91 -8.19
N ASP A 137 33.71 7.08 -8.34
CA ASP A 137 34.72 6.87 -7.31
C ASP A 137 35.80 7.92 -7.49
N SER A 138 35.83 8.90 -6.59
CA SER A 138 36.81 9.99 -6.63
C SER A 138 38.23 9.54 -6.31
N ALA A 139 38.41 8.43 -5.58
CA ALA A 139 39.72 7.88 -5.27
C ALA A 139 40.29 7.09 -6.46
N ALA A 140 39.43 6.37 -7.19
CA ALA A 140 39.82 5.65 -8.40
C ALA A 140 39.72 6.50 -9.69
N SER A 141 39.16 7.71 -9.62
CA SER A 141 38.85 8.57 -10.77
C SER A 141 38.06 7.84 -11.88
N THR A 142 37.19 6.91 -11.48
CA THR A 142 36.43 6.08 -12.42
C THR A 142 34.96 6.10 -12.10
N THR A 143 34.15 6.02 -13.15
CA THR A 143 32.70 5.88 -13.05
C THR A 143 32.35 4.41 -13.15
N THR A 144 31.76 3.85 -12.09
CA THR A 144 31.33 2.45 -12.08
C THR A 144 29.82 2.38 -11.95
N SER A 145 29.17 1.66 -12.86
CA SER A 145 27.77 1.27 -12.71
C SER A 145 27.68 -0.01 -11.91
N LYS A 146 26.97 0.04 -10.78
CA LYS A 146 26.69 -1.13 -9.95
C LYS A 146 25.20 -1.42 -9.98
N TYR A 147 24.86 -2.70 -9.98
CA TYR A 147 23.49 -3.14 -9.81
C TYR A 147 23.07 -2.91 -8.35
N THR A 148 22.06 -2.09 -8.15
CA THR A 148 21.57 -1.70 -6.83
C THR A 148 20.13 -2.12 -6.66
N VAL A 149 19.85 -2.72 -5.50
CA VAL A 149 18.51 -3.09 -5.07
C VAL A 149 18.06 -2.08 -4.02
N MET A 150 16.92 -1.42 -4.26
CA MET A 150 16.24 -0.58 -3.29
C MET A 150 15.04 -1.33 -2.71
N MET A 151 14.87 -1.32 -1.39
CA MET A 151 13.78 -2.05 -0.73
C MET A 151 13.12 -1.23 0.38
N HIS A 152 11.80 -1.35 0.48
CA HIS A 152 11.03 -0.83 1.62
C HIS A 152 9.96 -1.84 2.05
N GLU A 153 9.44 -1.69 3.27
CA GLU A 153 8.36 -2.54 3.76
C GLU A 153 7.01 -2.13 3.15
N ALA A 154 6.25 -3.11 2.67
CA ALA A 154 4.90 -2.91 2.15
C ALA A 154 3.90 -2.69 3.29
N TRP A 155 2.89 -1.87 3.06
CA TRP A 155 1.73 -1.86 3.96
C TRP A 155 0.82 -3.03 3.61
N ALA A 156 0.44 -3.83 4.59
CA ALA A 156 -0.60 -4.85 4.42
C ALA A 156 -1.95 -4.23 4.75
N VAL A 157 -2.82 -4.15 3.76
CA VAL A 157 -4.17 -3.62 3.92
C VAL A 157 -5.16 -4.76 3.74
N THR A 158 -6.02 -4.95 4.73
CA THR A 158 -7.02 -6.02 4.77
C THR A 158 -8.40 -5.41 4.77
N TRP A 159 -9.36 -6.12 4.17
CA TRP A 159 -10.78 -5.79 4.22
C TRP A 159 -11.57 -7.05 4.48
N ASP A 160 -12.48 -6.99 5.44
CA ASP A 160 -13.49 -8.02 5.61
C ASP A 160 -14.56 -7.91 4.53
N ALA A 161 -15.31 -8.99 4.32
CA ALA A 161 -16.38 -9.03 3.34
C ALA A 161 -17.39 -7.88 3.52
N THR A 162 -17.68 -7.51 4.77
CA THR A 162 -18.57 -6.39 5.12
C THR A 162 -18.01 -5.03 4.69
N ASP A 163 -16.69 -4.84 4.74
CA ASP A 163 -16.04 -3.58 4.37
C ASP A 163 -16.21 -3.32 2.87
N THR A 164 -15.99 -4.37 2.05
CA THR A 164 -16.04 -4.29 0.58
C THR A 164 -17.35 -3.73 0.03
N SER A 165 -18.45 -3.92 0.76
CA SER A 165 -19.78 -3.44 0.40
C SER A 165 -19.90 -1.90 0.44
N THR A 166 -19.06 -1.24 1.25
CA THR A 166 -19.05 0.22 1.43
C THR A 166 -17.91 0.93 0.70
N LEU A 167 -16.97 0.16 0.13
CA LEU A 167 -15.78 0.71 -0.52
C LEU A 167 -16.06 1.41 -1.85
N THR A 168 -15.51 2.61 -2.01
CA THR A 168 -15.51 3.37 -3.28
C THR A 168 -14.11 3.87 -3.66
N PRO A 169 -13.56 3.51 -4.84
CA PRO A 169 -14.13 2.58 -5.82
C PRO A 169 -14.21 1.15 -5.26
N LYS A 170 -15.06 0.32 -5.88
CA LYS A 170 -15.19 -1.09 -5.49
C LYS A 170 -13.87 -1.83 -5.72
N LEU A 171 -13.52 -2.68 -4.76
CA LEU A 171 -12.44 -3.64 -4.95
C LEU A 171 -12.78 -4.61 -6.10
N PRO A 172 -11.76 -5.17 -6.77
CA PRO A 172 -11.97 -6.32 -7.64
C PRO A 172 -12.69 -7.43 -6.88
N THR A 173 -13.67 -8.07 -7.53
CA THR A 173 -14.27 -9.27 -6.99
C THR A 173 -13.24 -10.40 -7.05
N LEU A 174 -12.78 -10.84 -5.89
CA LEU A 174 -11.91 -12.01 -5.77
C LEU A 174 -12.80 -13.25 -5.69
N THR A 175 -12.52 -14.24 -6.53
CA THR A 175 -13.05 -15.60 -6.37
C THR A 175 -12.02 -16.46 -5.65
N SER A 176 -12.44 -17.63 -5.15
CA SER A 176 -11.53 -18.55 -4.46
C SER A 176 -10.29 -18.85 -5.32
N SER A 177 -9.10 -18.74 -4.71
CA SER A 177 -7.78 -18.91 -5.35
C SER A 177 -7.38 -17.82 -6.37
N MET A 178 -8.16 -16.74 -6.50
CA MET A 178 -7.80 -15.62 -7.37
C MET A 178 -6.72 -14.74 -6.72
N ARG A 179 -5.69 -14.39 -7.51
CA ARG A 179 -4.71 -13.36 -7.18
C ARG A 179 -4.77 -12.26 -8.22
N VAL A 180 -4.89 -11.02 -7.77
CA VAL A 180 -4.77 -9.82 -8.60
C VAL A 180 -3.35 -9.25 -8.40
N PRO A 181 -2.43 -9.44 -9.37
CA PRO A 181 -1.02 -9.10 -9.16
C PRO A 181 -0.77 -7.60 -8.95
N LYS A 182 -1.58 -6.76 -9.59
CA LYS A 182 -1.45 -5.30 -9.54
C LYS A 182 -2.81 -4.63 -9.70
N TRP A 183 -3.12 -3.68 -8.84
CA TRP A 183 -4.35 -2.90 -8.90
C TRP A 183 -4.12 -1.46 -8.46
N THR A 184 -4.84 -0.54 -9.11
CA THR A 184 -4.89 0.87 -8.74
C THR A 184 -6.35 1.33 -8.77
N PRO A 185 -6.85 2.01 -7.73
CA PRO A 185 -8.18 2.59 -7.74
C PRO A 185 -8.37 3.49 -8.97
N LYS A 186 -9.26 3.11 -9.90
CA LYS A 186 -9.69 4.04 -10.96
C LYS A 186 -10.54 5.12 -10.30
N ARG A 187 -10.23 6.40 -10.55
CA ARG A 187 -11.13 7.48 -10.12
C ARG A 187 -12.49 7.22 -10.77
N SER A 188 -13.53 7.10 -9.95
CA SER A 188 -14.90 7.13 -10.46
C SER A 188 -15.11 8.51 -11.09
N ALA A 189 -15.53 8.53 -12.37
CA ALA A 189 -15.93 9.77 -13.02
C ALA A 189 -16.99 10.44 -12.13
N ARG A 190 -16.82 11.74 -11.83
CA ARG A 190 -17.88 12.51 -11.16
C ARG A 190 -19.16 12.30 -11.96
N ALA A 191 -20.24 11.92 -11.28
CA ALA A 191 -21.57 12.01 -11.86
C ALA A 191 -21.74 13.44 -12.40
N ASN A 192 -21.82 13.58 -13.72
CA ASN A 192 -22.17 14.85 -14.34
C ASN A 192 -23.62 15.11 -13.93
N THR A 193 -23.81 15.94 -12.92
CA THR A 193 -25.12 16.51 -12.61
C THR A 193 -25.46 17.47 -13.75
N THR A 194 -26.02 16.95 -14.83
CA THR A 194 -26.66 17.77 -15.85
C THR A 194 -27.82 18.47 -15.16
N ARG A 195 -27.64 19.75 -14.80
CA ARG A 195 -28.72 20.64 -14.41
C ARG A 195 -29.61 20.81 -15.65
N THR A 196 -30.70 20.05 -15.71
CA THR A 196 -31.82 20.35 -16.59
C THR A 196 -32.48 21.62 -16.04
N THR A 197 -32.08 22.78 -16.55
CA THR A 197 -32.83 24.02 -16.34
C THR A 197 -34.11 23.91 -17.17
N VAL A 198 -35.24 23.67 -16.52
CA VAL A 198 -36.56 23.89 -17.12
C VAL A 198 -36.80 25.39 -17.10
N MET A 199 -36.73 26.04 -18.26
CA MET A 199 -37.27 27.39 -18.42
C MET A 199 -38.80 27.27 -18.53
N ARG A 200 -39.49 28.01 -17.67
CA ARG A 200 -40.90 28.38 -17.81
C ARG A 200 -41.00 29.62 -18.69
#